data_AF-A0A9X2ML14-F1
#
_entry.id   AF-A0A9X2ML14-F1
#
_cell.length_a   1.000
_cell.length_b   1.000
_cell.length_c   1.000
_cell.angle_alpha   90.00
_cell.angle_beta   90.00
_cell.angle_gamma   90.00
#
_symmetry.space_group_name_H-M   'P 1'
#
loop_
_entity.id
_entity.type
_entity.pdbx_description
1 polymer ?
#
loop_
_entity_poly.entity_id
_entity_poly.type
_entity_poly.pdbx_seq_one_letter_code
_entity_poly.pdbx_strand_id
1 'polypeptide(L)'
;MKKMLSILLVLLLIPIFPISSFADGNATELNEKNINELLEKYGLEIESSTPLANEVPEDSIYSLEELEKIIIEELNKPKEIKMEDIHIVDEPNISLPYSLSNNTYSRARATSGVATLHHYSEVYNGLKIRYTATGRYTTSKGKKRWTRAVSSSVSQYSSSSYSKLKRVIKSTAQVTDGGKRLTQNYKFQVQNYLAVPIPKLDKVIRVKAGAPMVEGRVHHYANKI
;
A
#
# COMPACT_ATOMS: atom_id res chain seq x y z
N MET A 1 29.94 -27.62 -44.93
CA MET A 1 30.08 -26.25 -44.37
C MET A 1 29.43 -26.23 -43.00
N LYS A 2 30.23 -26.18 -41.92
CA LYS A 2 29.77 -26.13 -40.53
C LYS A 2 29.15 -24.75 -40.26
N LYS A 3 27.88 -24.68 -39.89
CA LYS A 3 27.26 -23.46 -39.35
C LYS A 3 27.14 -23.64 -37.84
N MET A 4 28.01 -22.96 -37.10
CA MET A 4 27.91 -22.81 -35.65
C MET A 4 26.67 -21.97 -35.36
N LEU A 5 25.68 -22.55 -34.69
CA LEU A 5 24.56 -21.80 -34.14
C LEU A 5 24.98 -21.37 -32.72
N SER A 6 25.25 -20.08 -32.58
CA SER A 6 25.62 -19.44 -31.33
C SER A 6 24.43 -19.48 -30.36
N ILE A 7 24.58 -20.22 -29.27
CA ILE A 7 23.65 -20.16 -28.13
C ILE A 7 23.95 -18.84 -27.41
N LEU A 8 23.04 -17.87 -27.57
CA LEU A 8 23.04 -16.64 -26.79
C LEU A 8 22.64 -16.99 -25.35
N LEU A 9 23.65 -17.22 -24.51
CA LEU A 9 23.48 -17.39 -23.06
C LEU A 9 23.07 -16.04 -22.48
N VAL A 10 21.76 -15.82 -22.29
CA VAL A 10 21.27 -14.71 -21.46
C VAL A 10 21.63 -15.09 -20.02
N LEU A 11 22.79 -14.63 -19.55
CA LEU A 11 23.11 -14.65 -18.13
C LEU A 11 21.99 -13.89 -17.41
N LEU A 12 21.17 -14.63 -16.68
CA LEU A 12 20.30 -14.08 -15.65
C LEU A 12 21.24 -13.36 -14.66
N LEU A 13 21.29 -12.03 -14.74
CA LEU A 13 21.86 -11.18 -13.70
C LEU A 13 20.96 -11.27 -12.47
N ILE A 14 21.04 -12.40 -11.78
CA ILE A 14 20.71 -12.45 -10.36
C ILE A 14 21.79 -11.60 -9.71
N PRO A 15 21.47 -10.54 -8.96
CA PRO A 15 22.47 -9.87 -8.14
C PRO A 15 22.97 -10.91 -7.13
N ILE A 16 24.15 -11.46 -7.40
CA ILE A 16 24.89 -12.30 -6.46
C ILE A 16 25.42 -11.31 -5.43
N PHE A 17 24.62 -11.06 -4.39
CA PHE A 17 25.13 -10.38 -3.21
C PHE A 17 26.23 -11.27 -2.62
N PRO A 18 27.44 -10.75 -2.37
CA PRO A 18 28.49 -11.54 -1.75
C PRO A 18 28.01 -11.98 -0.36
N ILE A 19 27.86 -13.29 -0.18
CA ILE A 19 27.64 -13.91 1.12
C ILE A 19 28.98 -13.83 1.86
N SER A 20 29.28 -12.68 2.48
CA SER A 20 30.28 -12.66 3.53
C SER A 20 29.63 -13.27 4.78
N SER A 21 29.98 -14.50 5.10
CA SER A 21 29.67 -15.08 6.41
C SER A 21 30.45 -14.31 7.47
N PHE A 22 29.78 -13.89 8.53
CA PHE A 22 30.39 -13.28 9.71
C PHE A 22 31.44 -14.26 10.28
N ALA A 23 32.73 -13.99 10.03
CA ALA A 23 33.85 -14.88 10.36
C ALA A 23 34.63 -14.39 11.59
N ASP A 24 33.96 -13.79 12.57
CA ASP A 24 34.57 -13.39 13.83
C ASP A 24 33.65 -13.78 15.00
N GLY A 25 34.20 -14.32 16.09
CA GLY A 25 33.41 -14.92 17.19
C GLY A 25 32.46 -13.97 17.93
N ASN A 26 32.59 -12.65 17.71
CA ASN A 26 31.68 -11.60 18.18
C ASN A 26 30.65 -11.15 17.14
N ALA A 27 30.77 -11.58 15.89
CA ALA A 27 30.02 -11.08 14.75
C ALA A 27 28.64 -11.74 14.59
N THR A 28 28.29 -12.67 15.49
CA THR A 28 26.98 -13.34 15.57
C THR A 28 26.09 -12.78 16.69
N GLU A 29 26.64 -11.96 17.59
CA GLU A 29 25.90 -11.43 18.73
C GLU A 29 24.96 -10.30 18.32
N LEU A 30 23.69 -10.40 18.74
CA LEU A 30 22.68 -9.36 18.55
C LEU A 30 22.96 -8.14 19.46
N ASN A 31 23.82 -7.23 18.98
CA ASN A 31 24.15 -5.95 19.63
C ASN A 31 24.07 -4.78 18.62
N GLU A 32 24.09 -3.54 19.11
CA GLU A 32 23.91 -2.35 18.26
C GLU A 32 24.92 -2.24 17.14
N LYS A 33 26.19 -2.54 17.43
CA LYS A 33 27.29 -2.43 16.48
C LYS A 33 27.05 -3.39 15.31
N ASN A 34 26.83 -4.67 15.59
CA ASN A 34 26.66 -5.68 14.56
C ASN A 34 25.35 -5.50 13.76
N ILE A 35 24.28 -5.00 14.41
CA ILE A 35 23.05 -4.63 13.71
C ILE A 35 23.33 -3.50 12.72
N ASN A 36 24.02 -2.43 13.15
CA ASN A 36 24.36 -1.33 12.26
C ASN A 36 25.22 -1.79 11.08
N GLU A 37 26.23 -2.63 11.32
CA GLU A 37 27.06 -3.23 10.25
C GLU A 37 26.22 -4.04 9.26
N LEU A 38 25.26 -4.83 9.76
CA LEU A 38 24.33 -5.59 8.90
C LEU A 38 23.41 -4.66 8.09
N LEU A 39 22.87 -3.60 8.70
CA LEU A 39 22.03 -2.63 8.00
C LEU A 39 22.82 -1.87 6.92
N GLU A 40 24.06 -1.47 7.22
CA GLU A 40 24.98 -0.83 6.27
C GLU A 40 25.32 -1.75 5.10
N LYS A 41 25.56 -3.06 5.34
CA LYS A 41 25.78 -4.08 4.29
C LYS A 41 24.67 -4.08 3.24
N TYR A 42 23.42 -3.83 3.66
CA TYR A 42 22.25 -3.79 2.77
C TYR A 42 21.79 -2.37 2.39
N GLY A 43 22.53 -1.33 2.80
CA GLY A 43 22.19 0.07 2.54
C GLY A 43 20.86 0.51 3.16
N LEU A 44 20.51 -0.04 4.31
CA LEU A 44 19.24 0.22 5.00
C LEU A 44 19.36 1.36 6.00
N GLU A 45 18.35 2.24 6.02
CA GLU A 45 18.31 3.39 6.92
C GLU A 45 17.39 3.14 8.12
N ILE A 46 17.85 3.49 9.32
CA ILE A 46 17.02 3.50 10.54
C ILE A 46 16.08 4.72 10.49
N GLU A 47 14.77 4.49 10.61
CA GLU A 47 13.78 5.57 10.77
C GLU A 47 13.71 6.03 12.24
N SER A 48 13.66 5.07 13.16
CA SER A 48 13.51 5.35 14.59
C SER A 48 13.98 4.18 15.46
N SER A 49 14.36 4.49 16.69
CA SER A 49 14.58 3.51 17.75
C SER A 49 13.73 3.92 18.95
N THR A 50 12.83 3.04 19.40
CA THR A 50 11.94 3.30 20.55
C THR A 50 12.14 2.22 21.62
N PRO A 51 11.90 2.52 22.90
CA PRO A 51 11.87 1.48 23.94
C PRO A 51 10.91 0.34 23.58
N LEU A 52 11.22 -0.88 23.99
CA LEU A 52 10.35 -2.02 23.81
C LEU A 52 9.08 -1.81 24.67
N ALA A 53 7.90 -1.90 24.06
CA ALA A 53 6.64 -1.82 24.79
C ALA A 53 6.26 -3.21 25.34
N ASN A 54 5.44 -3.26 26.40
CA ASN A 54 5.08 -4.46 27.17
C ASN A 54 4.23 -5.53 26.43
N GLU A 55 4.12 -5.47 25.12
CA GLU A 55 3.54 -6.52 24.29
C GLU A 55 4.55 -6.83 23.19
N VAL A 56 5.44 -7.76 23.48
CA VAL A 56 6.43 -8.23 22.51
C VAL A 56 5.70 -9.15 21.52
N PRO A 57 5.68 -8.85 20.22
CA PRO A 57 5.09 -9.75 19.23
C PRO A 57 5.79 -11.12 19.28
N GLU A 58 5.04 -12.20 18.99
CA GLU A 58 5.60 -13.57 18.90
C GLU A 58 6.75 -13.65 17.87
N ASP A 59 6.77 -12.76 16.87
CA ASP A 59 7.81 -12.65 15.83
C ASP A 59 9.03 -11.83 16.28
N SER A 60 9.60 -12.16 17.45
CA SER A 60 10.82 -11.52 17.95
C SER A 60 12.07 -12.08 17.30
N ILE A 61 13.06 -11.20 17.02
CA ILE A 61 14.34 -11.60 16.42
C ILE A 61 15.36 -11.85 17.54
N TYR A 62 15.90 -13.06 17.60
CA TYR A 62 16.82 -13.50 18.64
C TYR A 62 18.27 -13.63 18.16
N SER A 63 18.52 -13.63 16.84
CA SER A 63 19.85 -13.70 16.25
C SER A 63 20.06 -12.72 15.07
N LEU A 64 21.31 -12.41 14.76
CA LEU A 64 21.66 -11.62 13.56
C LEU A 64 21.32 -12.37 12.27
N GLU A 65 21.38 -13.70 12.28
CA GLU A 65 21.07 -14.55 11.14
C GLU A 65 19.57 -14.49 10.80
N GLU A 66 18.71 -14.50 11.82
CA GLU A 66 17.27 -14.29 11.66
C GLU A 66 16.98 -12.89 11.10
N LEU A 67 17.65 -11.85 11.61
CA LEU A 67 17.54 -10.49 11.10
C LEU A 67 17.94 -10.41 9.62
N GLU A 68 19.08 -11.00 9.27
CA GLU A 68 19.60 -11.01 7.90
C GLU A 68 18.64 -11.74 6.95
N LYS A 69 18.10 -12.89 7.37
CA LYS A 69 17.11 -13.64 6.59
C LYS A 69 15.87 -12.80 6.29
N ILE A 70 15.33 -12.11 7.30
CA ILE A 70 14.13 -11.26 7.14
C ILE A 70 14.44 -10.06 6.23
N ILE A 71 15.63 -9.45 6.36
CA ILE A 71 16.09 -8.38 5.46
C ILE A 71 16.11 -8.88 4.01
N ILE A 72 16.70 -10.05 3.75
CA ILE A 72 16.79 -10.64 2.41
C ILE A 72 15.39 -10.92 1.86
N GLU A 73 14.49 -11.48 2.67
CA GLU A 73 13.11 -11.76 2.27
C GLU A 73 12.36 -10.48 1.88
N GLU A 74 12.48 -9.39 2.65
CA GLU A 74 11.82 -8.12 2.34
C GLU A 74 12.43 -7.43 1.11
N LEU A 75 13.76 -7.48 0.95
CA LEU A 75 14.46 -6.94 -0.22
C LEU A 75 14.10 -7.66 -1.53
N ASN A 76 13.73 -8.94 -1.44
CA ASN A 76 13.31 -9.75 -2.58
C ASN A 76 11.83 -9.54 -2.96
N LYS A 77 11.05 -8.78 -2.19
CA LYS A 77 9.65 -8.50 -2.53
C LYS A 77 9.53 -7.65 -3.80
N PRO A 78 8.42 -7.78 -4.54
CA PRO A 78 8.20 -7.01 -5.77
C PRO A 78 8.28 -5.50 -5.52
N LYS A 79 9.05 -4.80 -6.36
CA LYS A 79 9.14 -3.33 -6.34
C LYS A 79 7.88 -2.66 -6.91
N GLU A 80 7.05 -3.42 -7.62
CA GLU A 80 5.77 -2.98 -8.17
C GLU A 80 4.67 -3.96 -7.78
N ILE A 81 3.54 -3.41 -7.33
CA ILE A 81 2.34 -4.13 -6.94
C ILE A 81 1.22 -3.60 -7.85
N LYS A 82 0.71 -4.47 -8.72
CA LYS A 82 -0.46 -4.17 -9.54
C LYS A 82 -1.70 -4.65 -8.82
N MET A 83 -2.59 -3.71 -8.52
CA MET A 83 -3.89 -4.01 -7.91
C MET A 83 -4.91 -4.33 -9.00
N GLU A 84 -5.78 -5.29 -8.71
CA GLU A 84 -6.96 -5.54 -9.53
C GLU A 84 -7.91 -4.34 -9.51
N ASP A 85 -8.79 -4.26 -10.52
CA ASP A 85 -9.77 -3.18 -10.62
C ASP A 85 -10.78 -3.29 -9.45
N ILE A 86 -10.91 -2.23 -8.67
CA ILE A 86 -11.86 -2.16 -7.54
C ILE A 86 -13.18 -1.57 -8.04
N HIS A 87 -14.31 -2.21 -7.72
CA HIS A 87 -15.65 -1.74 -8.11
C HIS A 87 -16.44 -1.26 -6.89
N ILE A 88 -16.89 0.00 -6.89
CA ILE A 88 -17.63 0.62 -5.76
C ILE A 88 -18.99 1.12 -6.22
N VAL A 89 -20.03 0.66 -5.57
CA VAL A 89 -21.39 1.18 -5.74
C VAL A 89 -21.67 2.23 -4.67
N ASP A 90 -22.32 3.34 -5.05
CA ASP A 90 -22.93 4.30 -4.11
C ASP A 90 -23.98 3.56 -3.26
N GLU A 91 -23.57 3.03 -2.11
CA GLU A 91 -24.51 2.61 -1.07
C GLU A 91 -24.89 3.84 -0.25
N PRO A 92 -26.19 4.11 -0.03
CA PRO A 92 -26.56 5.04 1.02
C PRO A 92 -25.97 4.47 2.31
N ASN A 93 -25.09 5.24 2.95
CA ASN A 93 -24.51 4.96 4.27
C ASN A 93 -25.43 4.05 5.09
N ILE A 94 -24.97 2.83 5.37
CA ILE A 94 -25.55 1.99 6.41
C ILE A 94 -25.46 2.81 7.70
N SER A 95 -26.62 3.31 8.10
CA SER A 95 -27.02 3.75 9.45
C SER A 95 -25.89 4.03 10.45
N LEU A 96 -25.68 5.31 10.78
CA LEU A 96 -25.56 5.67 12.19
C LEU A 96 -26.90 5.31 12.88
N PRO A 97 -26.89 4.72 14.08
CA PRO A 97 -28.08 4.15 14.71
C PRO A 97 -28.95 5.24 15.35
N TYR A 98 -29.55 6.12 14.55
CA TYR A 98 -30.70 6.93 14.98
C TYR A 98 -31.68 7.02 13.83
N SER A 99 -32.54 6.00 13.74
CA SER A 99 -33.75 6.01 12.92
C SER A 99 -34.75 6.99 13.54
N LEU A 100 -34.81 8.22 13.01
CA LEU A 100 -36.02 9.03 13.12
C LEU A 100 -37.01 8.54 12.05
N SER A 101 -38.01 7.79 12.50
CA SER A 101 -39.18 7.43 11.72
C SER A 101 -40.00 8.68 11.41
N ASN A 102 -40.74 8.60 10.30
CA ASN A 102 -41.71 9.58 9.80
C ASN A 102 -41.13 10.92 9.32
N ASN A 103 -40.86 10.99 8.02
CA ASN A 103 -41.39 12.10 7.25
C ASN A 103 -41.62 11.69 5.80
N THR A 104 -42.77 12.09 5.28
CA THR A 104 -43.20 11.97 3.89
C THR A 104 -42.22 12.73 3.00
N TYR A 105 -41.10 12.09 2.62
CA TYR A 105 -40.13 12.68 1.71
C TYR A 105 -40.71 12.63 0.29
N SER A 106 -41.36 13.71 -0.12
CA SER A 106 -41.28 14.17 -1.50
C SER A 106 -39.80 14.32 -1.86
N ARG A 107 -39.18 13.24 -2.36
CA ARG A 107 -37.82 13.30 -2.93
C ARG A 107 -37.93 14.12 -4.20
N ALA A 108 -37.74 15.43 -4.10
CA ALA A 108 -37.17 16.20 -5.19
C ALA A 108 -35.79 15.57 -5.50
N ARG A 109 -35.75 14.54 -6.34
CA ARG A 109 -34.50 13.94 -6.80
C ARG A 109 -33.84 14.98 -7.68
N ALA A 110 -32.76 15.58 -7.20
CA ALA A 110 -31.98 16.54 -7.97
C ALA A 110 -31.67 15.94 -9.36
N THR A 111 -32.07 16.65 -10.41
CA THR A 111 -31.87 16.27 -11.82
C THR A 111 -30.40 16.38 -12.22
N SER A 112 -29.59 17.09 -11.43
CA SER A 112 -28.13 17.11 -11.52
C SER A 112 -27.50 17.49 -10.19
N GLY A 113 -26.21 17.23 -10.04
CA GLY A 113 -25.48 17.58 -8.82
C GLY A 113 -24.00 17.23 -8.89
N VAL A 114 -23.30 17.43 -7.78
CA VAL A 114 -21.93 16.95 -7.54
C VAL A 114 -21.99 15.88 -6.47
N ALA A 115 -21.24 14.79 -6.65
CA ALA A 115 -21.09 13.74 -5.65
C ALA A 115 -19.62 13.33 -5.51
N THR A 116 -19.25 12.99 -4.28
CA THR A 116 -17.93 12.47 -3.92
C THR A 116 -18.10 11.07 -3.37
N LEU A 117 -17.37 10.11 -3.92
CA LEU A 117 -17.37 8.73 -3.46
C LEU A 117 -16.01 8.39 -2.83
N HIS A 118 -16.04 7.54 -1.81
CA HIS A 118 -14.89 7.10 -1.05
C HIS A 118 -14.84 5.58 -0.99
N HIS A 119 -13.62 5.03 -0.97
CA HIS A 119 -13.40 3.63 -0.67
C HIS A 119 -12.11 3.45 0.12
N TYR A 120 -12.12 2.45 0.98
CA TYR A 120 -11.01 2.09 1.84
C TYR A 120 -10.59 0.67 1.52
N SER A 121 -9.31 0.49 1.21
CA SER A 121 -8.75 -0.84 0.99
C SER A 121 -7.42 -0.94 1.72
N GLU A 122 -7.18 -2.10 2.29
CA GLU A 122 -5.86 -2.48 2.79
C GLU A 122 -5.01 -2.92 1.61
N VAL A 123 -3.84 -2.30 1.47
CA VAL A 123 -3.00 -2.44 0.28
C VAL A 123 -1.72 -3.20 0.59
N TYR A 124 -1.16 -3.03 1.79
CA TYR A 124 0.09 -3.66 2.16
C TYR A 124 0.30 -3.65 3.68
N ASN A 125 0.54 -4.81 4.29
CA ASN A 125 0.88 -4.98 5.71
C ASN A 125 0.13 -4.02 6.66
N GLY A 126 -1.21 -3.97 6.64
CA GLY A 126 -2.01 -3.10 7.51
C GLY A 126 -2.09 -1.62 7.13
N LEU A 127 -1.48 -1.19 6.01
CA LEU A 127 -1.69 0.14 5.43
C LEU A 127 -3.05 0.20 4.72
N LYS A 128 -3.96 1.02 5.24
CA LYS A 128 -5.27 1.29 4.64
C LYS A 128 -5.25 2.63 3.91
N ILE A 129 -5.64 2.59 2.63
CA ILE A 129 -5.68 3.75 1.74
C ILE A 129 -7.13 4.15 1.49
N ARG A 130 -7.41 5.45 1.54
CA ARG A 130 -8.66 6.07 1.10
C ARG A 130 -8.53 6.54 -0.33
N TYR A 131 -9.34 5.98 -1.21
CA TYR A 131 -9.53 6.41 -2.59
C TYR A 131 -10.74 7.32 -2.66
N THR A 132 -10.58 8.52 -3.21
CA THR A 132 -11.66 9.50 -3.35
C THR A 132 -11.76 9.97 -4.80
N ALA A 133 -13.00 10.03 -5.31
CA ALA A 133 -13.29 10.63 -6.60
C ALA A 133 -14.55 11.49 -6.51
N THR A 134 -14.49 12.70 -7.07
CA THR A 134 -15.62 13.64 -7.15
C THR A 134 -16.00 13.87 -8.60
N GLY A 135 -17.30 13.86 -8.88
CA GLY A 135 -17.84 14.10 -10.21
C GLY A 135 -19.15 14.87 -10.18
N ARG A 136 -19.53 15.40 -11.34
CA ARG A 136 -20.88 15.89 -11.61
C ARG A 136 -21.73 14.77 -12.18
N TYR A 137 -23.00 14.73 -11.81
CA TYR A 137 -23.96 13.77 -12.34
C TYR A 137 -25.24 14.47 -12.81
N THR A 138 -25.97 13.77 -13.68
CA THR A 138 -27.37 14.07 -14.01
C THR A 138 -28.23 12.86 -13.69
N THR A 139 -29.51 13.08 -13.37
CA THR A 139 -30.48 12.03 -13.07
C THR A 139 -31.57 12.06 -14.12
N SER A 140 -31.76 10.96 -14.86
CA SER A 140 -32.84 10.80 -15.83
C SER A 140 -33.55 9.46 -15.59
N LYS A 141 -34.88 9.49 -15.56
CA LYS A 141 -35.72 8.31 -15.27
C LYS A 141 -35.25 7.53 -14.03
N GLY A 142 -34.84 8.26 -12.98
CA GLY A 142 -34.36 7.71 -11.72
C GLY A 142 -32.94 7.12 -11.74
N LYS A 143 -32.23 7.14 -12.88
CA LYS A 143 -30.84 6.67 -13.00
C LYS A 143 -29.87 7.85 -13.03
N LYS A 144 -28.89 7.86 -12.12
CA LYS A 144 -27.79 8.83 -12.12
C LYS A 144 -26.75 8.48 -13.19
N ARG A 145 -26.16 9.46 -13.85
CA ARG A 145 -25.02 9.30 -14.76
C ARG A 145 -24.01 10.37 -14.49
N TRP A 146 -22.76 9.97 -14.32
CA TRP A 146 -21.64 10.90 -14.30
C TRP A 146 -21.56 11.64 -15.63
N THR A 147 -21.41 12.96 -15.57
CA THR A 147 -21.26 13.83 -16.74
C THR A 147 -19.87 14.43 -16.82
N ARG A 148 -19.20 14.62 -15.68
CA ARG A 148 -17.84 15.18 -15.64
C ARG A 148 -17.09 14.75 -14.38
N ALA A 149 -15.79 14.44 -14.50
CA ALA A 149 -14.89 14.30 -13.36
C ALA A 149 -14.47 15.69 -12.85
N VAL A 150 -14.45 15.87 -11.53
CA VAL A 150 -14.08 17.13 -10.88
C VAL A 150 -12.72 17.00 -10.20
N SER A 151 -12.54 15.97 -9.37
CA SER A 151 -11.29 15.75 -8.65
C SER A 151 -11.09 14.29 -8.29
N SER A 152 -9.87 13.97 -7.89
CA SER A 152 -9.47 12.65 -7.44
C SER A 152 -8.35 12.77 -6.43
N SER A 153 -8.38 11.96 -5.38
CA SER A 153 -7.28 11.88 -4.42
C SER A 153 -7.10 10.47 -3.88
N VAL A 154 -5.87 10.21 -3.45
CA VAL A 154 -5.46 9.05 -2.67
C VAL A 154 -4.85 9.59 -1.39
N SER A 155 -5.24 9.07 -0.25
CA SER A 155 -4.67 9.46 1.04
C SER A 155 -4.54 8.26 1.96
N GLN A 156 -3.62 8.33 2.91
CA GLN A 156 -3.57 7.36 3.99
C GLN A 156 -4.84 7.51 4.86
N TYR A 157 -5.49 6.39 5.14
CA TYR A 157 -6.58 6.34 6.13
C TYR A 157 -6.03 5.90 7.49
N SER A 158 -5.31 4.79 7.52
CA SER A 158 -4.64 4.27 8.73
C SER A 158 -3.39 3.48 8.37
N SER A 159 -2.49 3.29 9.34
CA SER A 159 -1.26 2.51 9.19
C SER A 159 -1.00 1.67 10.43
N SER A 160 -0.44 0.48 10.26
CA SER A 160 -0.09 -0.49 11.31
C SER A 160 1.34 -0.35 11.86
N SER A 161 2.01 0.81 11.72
CA SER A 161 3.45 1.00 11.97
C SER A 161 4.42 0.32 11.00
N TYR A 162 4.04 -0.78 10.34
CA TYR A 162 4.89 -1.53 9.39
C TYR A 162 4.93 -0.93 7.99
N SER A 163 3.97 -0.07 7.65
CA SER A 163 3.90 0.55 6.32
C SER A 163 3.19 1.89 6.39
N LYS A 164 3.66 2.85 5.59
CA LYS A 164 3.05 4.19 5.48
C LYS A 164 2.96 4.62 4.02
N LEU A 165 1.98 5.48 3.71
CA LEU A 165 1.94 6.15 2.41
C LEU A 165 3.10 7.14 2.32
N LYS A 166 4.05 6.89 1.41
CA LYS A 166 5.22 7.75 1.22
C LYS A 166 4.86 8.99 0.38
N ARG A 167 4.27 8.76 -0.78
CA ARG A 167 3.83 9.82 -1.71
C ARG A 167 2.84 9.31 -2.72
N VAL A 168 1.96 10.19 -3.18
CA VAL A 168 1.07 9.95 -4.32
C VAL A 168 1.74 10.47 -5.58
N ILE A 169 1.87 9.62 -6.60
CA ILE A 169 2.49 9.98 -7.88
C ILE A 169 1.41 10.39 -8.88
N LYS A 170 0.28 9.69 -8.87
CA LYS A 170 -0.85 9.93 -9.77
C LYS A 170 -2.16 9.65 -9.07
N SER A 171 -3.12 10.53 -9.25
CA SER A 171 -4.53 10.29 -8.96
C SER A 171 -5.38 11.08 -9.96
N THR A 172 -6.01 10.39 -10.89
CA THR A 172 -6.80 11.02 -11.97
C THR A 172 -8.15 10.35 -12.07
N ALA A 173 -9.23 11.12 -12.18
CA ALA A 173 -10.57 10.58 -12.41
C ALA A 173 -11.09 10.99 -13.80
N GLN A 174 -11.82 10.08 -14.43
CA GLN A 174 -12.48 10.32 -15.72
C GLN A 174 -13.83 9.61 -15.79
N VAL A 175 -14.78 10.21 -16.48
CA VAL A 175 -16.08 9.57 -16.75
C VAL A 175 -15.90 8.53 -17.84
N THR A 176 -16.41 7.32 -17.62
CA THR A 176 -16.28 6.20 -18.55
C THR A 176 -17.58 5.41 -18.64
N ASP A 177 -17.67 4.47 -19.58
CA ASP A 177 -18.84 3.61 -19.80
C ASP A 177 -20.15 4.41 -19.96
N GLY A 178 -20.11 5.42 -20.84
CA GLY A 178 -21.27 6.27 -21.14
C GLY A 178 -21.88 6.95 -19.90
N GLY A 179 -21.04 7.36 -18.94
CA GLY A 179 -21.49 8.01 -17.71
C GLY A 179 -21.90 7.07 -16.59
N LYS A 180 -21.76 5.74 -16.74
CA LYS A 180 -22.12 4.80 -15.65
C LYS A 180 -21.12 4.82 -14.50
N ARG A 181 -19.83 5.07 -14.79
CA ARG A 181 -18.77 5.03 -13.79
C ARG A 181 -17.77 6.18 -13.91
N LEU A 182 -17.32 6.66 -12.76
CA LEU A 182 -16.19 7.57 -12.62
C LEU A 182 -14.97 6.70 -12.31
N THR A 183 -14.05 6.56 -13.27
CA THR A 183 -12.86 5.72 -13.13
C THR A 183 -11.69 6.54 -12.62
N GLN A 184 -11.20 6.20 -11.44
CA GLN A 184 -10.00 6.74 -10.83
C GLN A 184 -8.82 5.82 -11.14
N ASN A 185 -7.81 6.34 -11.84
CA ASN A 185 -6.51 5.68 -11.99
C ASN A 185 -5.57 6.26 -10.94
N TYR A 186 -4.84 5.40 -10.23
CA TYR A 186 -3.92 5.82 -9.18
C TYR A 186 -2.55 5.16 -9.30
N LYS A 187 -1.53 5.87 -8.83
CA LYS A 187 -0.18 5.36 -8.62
C LYS A 187 0.42 6.04 -7.38
N PHE A 188 0.89 5.27 -6.41
CA PHE A 188 1.48 5.81 -5.19
C PHE A 188 2.53 4.88 -4.61
N GLN A 189 3.44 5.44 -3.83
CA GLN A 189 4.55 4.73 -3.21
C GLN A 189 4.25 4.45 -1.75
N VAL A 190 4.44 3.21 -1.34
CA VAL A 190 4.38 2.78 0.05
C VAL A 190 5.81 2.77 0.59
N GLN A 191 6.03 3.25 1.81
CA GLN A 191 7.28 3.01 2.53
C GLN A 191 7.04 1.84 3.48
N ASN A 192 7.80 0.76 3.29
CA ASN A 192 7.79 -0.39 4.18
C ASN A 192 8.82 -0.20 5.28
N TYR A 193 8.50 -0.75 6.45
CA TYR A 193 9.36 -0.77 7.60
C TYR A 193 9.47 -2.18 8.13
N LEU A 194 10.70 -2.57 8.42
CA LEU A 194 10.98 -3.70 9.28
C LEU A 194 11.01 -3.19 10.72
N ALA A 195 10.10 -3.67 11.56
CA ALA A 195 10.17 -3.41 12.99
C ALA A 195 10.87 -4.60 13.64
N VAL A 196 12.04 -4.34 14.21
CA VAL A 196 12.90 -5.36 14.83
C VAL A 196 12.88 -5.14 16.34
N PRO A 197 12.06 -5.91 17.09
CA PRO A 197 12.22 -5.94 18.54
C PRO A 197 13.56 -6.60 18.87
N ILE A 198 14.34 -5.98 19.73
CA ILE A 198 15.62 -6.48 20.21
C ILE A 198 15.54 -6.56 21.74
N PRO A 199 15.05 -7.68 22.29
CA PRO A 199 14.82 -7.82 23.73
C PRO A 199 16.08 -7.59 24.57
N LYS A 200 17.25 -8.03 24.08
CA LYS A 200 18.55 -7.80 24.75
C LYS A 200 18.90 -6.33 24.95
N LEU A 201 18.36 -5.45 24.10
CA LEU A 201 18.61 -4.01 24.13
C LEU A 201 17.39 -3.21 24.57
N ASP A 202 16.33 -3.90 25.01
CA ASP A 202 15.06 -3.31 25.45
C ASP A 202 14.50 -2.25 24.48
N LYS A 203 14.62 -2.51 23.17
CA LYS A 203 14.22 -1.55 22.13
C LYS A 203 13.65 -2.20 20.89
N VAL A 204 12.91 -1.42 20.12
CA VAL A 204 12.47 -1.72 18.76
C VAL A 204 13.16 -0.77 17.80
N ILE A 205 13.94 -1.32 16.86
CA ILE A 205 14.50 -0.55 15.75
C ILE A 205 13.54 -0.65 14.57
N ARG A 206 13.23 0.48 13.94
CA ARG A 206 12.48 0.53 12.68
C ARG A 206 13.42 0.90 11.55
N VAL A 207 13.46 0.04 10.55
CA VAL A 207 14.34 0.18 9.40
C VAL A 207 13.51 0.32 8.13
N LYS A 208 13.87 1.25 7.24
CA LYS A 208 13.23 1.38 5.93
C LYS A 208 13.61 0.18 5.06
N ALA A 209 12.64 -0.69 4.78
CA ALA A 209 12.90 -1.98 4.13
C ALA A 209 12.52 -2.01 2.64
N GLY A 210 12.21 -0.85 2.07
CA GLY A 210 11.85 -0.73 0.66
C GLY A 210 10.70 0.24 0.44
N ALA A 211 10.51 0.65 -0.81
CA ALA A 211 9.45 1.59 -1.15
C ALA A 211 8.72 1.20 -2.45
N PRO A 212 7.91 0.13 -2.42
CA PRO A 212 7.26 -0.40 -3.61
C PRO A 212 6.23 0.57 -4.18
N MET A 213 6.00 0.41 -5.48
CA MET A 213 5.03 1.18 -6.24
C MET A 213 3.71 0.43 -6.37
N VAL A 214 2.62 1.05 -5.96
CA VAL A 214 1.27 0.51 -6.12
C VAL A 214 0.57 1.27 -7.24
N GLU A 215 0.00 0.52 -8.19
CA GLU A 215 -0.76 1.07 -9.30
C GLU A 215 -2.05 0.27 -9.49
N GLY A 216 -3.13 0.94 -9.84
CA GLY A 216 -4.42 0.30 -10.07
C GLY A 216 -5.52 1.26 -10.47
N ARG A 217 -6.75 0.75 -10.48
CA ARG A 217 -7.95 1.51 -10.84
C ARG A 217 -9.10 1.24 -9.88
N VAL A 218 -9.89 2.28 -9.66
CA VAL A 218 -11.12 2.24 -8.89
C VAL A 218 -12.27 2.75 -9.77
N HIS A 219 -13.33 1.96 -9.87
CA HIS A 219 -14.56 2.31 -10.57
C HIS A 219 -15.64 2.73 -9.58
N HIS A 220 -16.01 4.01 -9.62
CA HIS A 220 -17.03 4.61 -8.76
C HIS A 220 -18.36 4.70 -9.53
N TYR A 221 -19.34 3.86 -9.20
CA TYR A 221 -20.62 3.78 -9.90
C TYR A 221 -21.64 4.77 -9.33
N ALA A 222 -22.37 5.47 -10.22
CA ALA A 222 -23.41 6.42 -9.82
C ALA A 222 -24.71 5.73 -9.36
N ASN A 223 -24.91 4.45 -9.67
CA ASN A 223 -26.03 3.63 -9.19
C ASN A 223 -25.55 2.20 -8.93
N LYS A 224 -26.35 1.43 -8.20
CA LYS A 224 -26.24 -0.03 -8.12
C LYS A 224 -26.44 -0.67 -9.50
N ILE A 225 -25.57 -1.62 -9.85
CA ILE A 225 -25.71 -2.50 -11.02
C ILE A 225 -26.74 -3.57 -10.70
#